data_AF-A0A7X3HBT4-F1
#
_entry.id   AF-A0A7X3HBT4-F1
#
_cell.length_a   1.000
_cell.length_b   1.000
_cell.length_c   1.000
_cell.angle_alpha   90.00
_cell.angle_beta   90.00
_cell.angle_gamma   90.00
#
_symmetry.space_group_name_H-M   'P 1'
#
loop_
_entity.id
_entity.type
_entity.pdbx_description
1 polymer ?
#
loop_
_entity_poly.entity_id
_entity_poly.type
_entity_poly.pdbx_seq_one_letter_code
_entity_poly.pdbx_strand_id
1 'polypeptide(L)'
;MGRLRRQKGDVVQYSQPYPGTRRPRARRFRPGWGPTLAVLLLLPLLVGLGLWQLGRAEEKRQLLAGYEARRQADPVSVLDLERQPDPAFMRVRLQGRFDAQHSLLLDNRIRNGRPGVELLQPFYDPASGLWVLVNRGWLPWPDRRTPPTFDTPAA
;
A
#
# COMPACT_ATOMS: atom_id res chain seq x y z
N MET A 1 -67.58 -82.95 35.80
CA MET A 1 -66.10 -83.08 35.86
C MET A 1 -65.52 -81.69 35.64
N GLY A 2 -65.28 -80.96 36.74
CA GLY A 2 -64.83 -79.57 36.69
C GLY A 2 -63.33 -79.44 36.42
N ARG A 3 -62.92 -78.28 35.89
CA ARG A 3 -61.53 -77.83 35.99
C ARG A 3 -61.50 -76.32 36.25
N LEU A 4 -61.26 -75.99 37.51
CA LEU A 4 -60.78 -74.67 37.96
C LEU A 4 -59.29 -74.54 37.64
N ARG A 5 -58.87 -73.39 37.09
CA ARG A 5 -57.54 -72.71 37.23
C ARG A 5 -57.35 -71.76 36.06
N ARG A 6 -56.77 -70.56 36.15
CA ARG A 6 -56.21 -69.76 37.24
C ARG A 6 -56.04 -68.36 36.62
N GLN A 7 -56.48 -67.32 37.31
CA GLN A 7 -56.21 -65.92 36.97
C GLN A 7 -54.73 -65.62 37.24
N LYS A 8 -54.01 -65.06 36.26
CA LYS A 8 -52.67 -64.49 36.45
C LYS A 8 -52.77 -63.02 36.04
N GLY A 9 -52.63 -62.13 37.02
CA GLY A 9 -52.69 -60.70 36.81
C GLY A 9 -51.50 -60.21 36.00
N ASP A 10 -51.77 -59.44 34.95
CA ASP A 10 -50.74 -58.74 34.20
C ASP A 10 -50.57 -57.34 34.80
N VAL A 11 -49.43 -57.16 35.46
CA VAL A 11 -48.92 -55.89 35.93
C VAL A 11 -48.63 -55.03 34.70
N VAL A 12 -49.26 -53.86 34.62
CA VAL A 12 -49.01 -52.88 33.56
C VAL A 12 -47.59 -52.31 33.75
N GLN A 13 -46.65 -52.79 32.96
CA GLN A 13 -45.26 -52.37 32.98
C GLN A 13 -45.08 -51.14 32.06
N TYR A 14 -45.11 -49.94 32.64
CA TYR A 14 -44.79 -48.71 31.92
C TYR A 14 -43.27 -48.62 31.68
N SER A 15 -42.81 -49.00 30.50
CA SER A 15 -41.46 -48.68 30.03
C SER A 15 -41.46 -47.27 29.42
N GLN A 16 -41.02 -46.27 30.19
CA GLN A 16 -40.69 -44.95 29.65
C GLN A 16 -39.25 -45.00 29.09
N PRO A 17 -39.02 -44.77 27.78
CA PRO A 17 -37.67 -44.71 27.24
C PRO A 17 -37.05 -43.35 27.57
N TYR A 18 -35.95 -43.34 28.32
CA TYR A 18 -35.11 -42.15 28.47
C TYR A 18 -34.56 -41.72 27.10
N PRO A 19 -34.76 -40.47 26.64
CA PRO A 19 -34.13 -39.98 25.43
C PRO A 19 -32.62 -39.83 25.68
N GLY A 20 -31.84 -40.74 25.10
CA GLY A 20 -30.39 -40.70 25.16
C GLY A 20 -29.81 -39.41 24.58
N THR A 21 -28.83 -38.83 25.26
CA THR A 21 -28.03 -37.69 24.80
C THR A 21 -27.35 -38.02 23.46
N ARG A 22 -27.82 -37.43 22.36
CA ARG A 22 -27.17 -37.57 21.05
C ARG A 22 -25.83 -36.84 21.07
N ARG A 23 -24.72 -37.58 21.07
CA ARG A 23 -23.40 -36.99 20.84
C ARG A 23 -23.36 -36.37 19.43
N PRO A 24 -22.89 -35.12 19.25
CA PRO A 24 -22.81 -34.53 17.92
C PRO A 24 -21.84 -35.36 17.06
N ARG A 25 -22.34 -35.87 15.93
CA ARG A 25 -21.48 -36.52 14.92
C ARG A 25 -20.58 -35.44 14.32
N ALA A 26 -19.27 -35.55 14.56
CA ALA A 26 -18.29 -34.79 13.80
C ALA A 26 -18.50 -35.07 12.31
N ARG A 27 -18.87 -34.06 11.53
CA ARG A 27 -19.02 -34.19 10.08
C ARG A 27 -17.65 -34.53 9.51
N ARG A 28 -17.51 -35.73 8.93
CA ARG A 28 -16.27 -36.13 8.26
C ARG A 28 -16.10 -35.27 7.00
N PHE A 29 -14.99 -34.55 6.91
CA PHE A 29 -14.63 -33.79 5.72
C PHE A 29 -14.41 -34.75 4.55
N ARG A 30 -15.33 -34.73 3.59
CA ARG A 30 -15.28 -35.52 2.34
C ARG A 30 -15.49 -34.57 1.17
N PRO A 31 -14.48 -33.75 0.82
CA PRO A 31 -14.61 -32.82 -0.29
C PRO A 31 -14.84 -33.62 -1.58
N GLY A 32 -15.82 -33.20 -2.36
CA GLY A 32 -16.06 -33.78 -3.69
C GLY A 32 -14.89 -33.46 -4.63
N TRP A 33 -14.83 -34.16 -5.77
CA TRP A 33 -13.78 -34.00 -6.78
C TRP A 33 -13.66 -32.55 -7.30
N GLY A 34 -14.79 -31.85 -7.48
CA GLY A 34 -14.80 -30.44 -7.93
C GLY A 34 -14.04 -29.49 -6.99
N PRO A 35 -14.42 -29.40 -5.70
CA PRO A 35 -13.66 -28.63 -4.70
C PRO A 35 -12.19 -29.05 -4.58
N THR A 36 -11.90 -30.36 -4.67
CA THR A 36 -10.52 -30.87 -4.58
C THR A 36 -9.66 -30.40 -5.75
N LEU A 37 -10.16 -30.47 -6.98
CA LEU A 37 -9.46 -29.96 -8.16
C LEU A 37 -9.29 -28.44 -8.11
N ALA A 38 -10.30 -27.72 -7.65
CA ALA A 38 -10.20 -26.27 -7.47
C ALA A 38 -9.08 -25.91 -6.48
N VAL A 39 -9.00 -26.59 -5.33
CA VAL A 39 -7.90 -26.38 -4.36
C VAL A 39 -6.55 -26.75 -4.97
N LEU A 40 -6.47 -27.86 -5.71
CA LEU A 40 -5.22 -28.30 -6.33
C LEU A 40 -4.66 -27.29 -7.35
N LEU A 41 -5.54 -26.53 -8.03
CA LEU A 41 -5.15 -25.48 -8.97
C LEU A 41 -4.92 -24.13 -8.29
N LEU A 42 -5.83 -23.72 -7.40
CA LEU A 42 -5.78 -22.41 -6.76
C LEU A 42 -4.65 -22.31 -5.74
N LEU A 43 -4.34 -23.38 -5.01
CA LEU A 43 -3.30 -23.36 -4.00
C LEU A 43 -1.92 -23.00 -4.58
N PRO A 44 -1.37 -23.69 -5.60
CA PRO A 44 -0.08 -23.33 -6.18
C PRO A 44 -0.11 -21.94 -6.83
N LEU A 45 -1.24 -21.54 -7.45
CA LEU A 45 -1.40 -20.20 -8.00
C LEU A 45 -1.28 -19.13 -6.91
N LEU A 46 -2.02 -19.28 -5.80
CA LEU A 46 -2.02 -18.33 -4.68
C LEU A 46 -0.67 -18.30 -3.97
N VAL A 47 0.00 -19.46 -3.81
CA VAL A 47 1.36 -19.52 -3.26
C VAL A 47 2.34 -18.80 -4.20
N GLY A 48 2.27 -19.05 -5.51
CA GLY A 48 3.12 -18.36 -6.49
C GLY A 48 2.90 -16.85 -6.48
N LEU A 49 1.64 -16.40 -6.42
CA LEU A 49 1.30 -14.99 -6.26
C LEU A 49 1.80 -14.43 -4.93
N GLY A 50 1.71 -15.18 -3.83
CA GLY A 50 2.24 -14.78 -2.53
C GLY A 50 3.75 -14.57 -2.54
N LEU A 51 4.50 -15.49 -3.16
CA LEU A 51 5.95 -15.36 -3.36
C LEU A 51 6.29 -14.16 -4.25
N TRP A 52 5.52 -13.93 -5.32
CA TRP A 52 5.67 -12.76 -6.17
C TRP A 52 5.42 -11.45 -5.42
N GLN A 53 4.38 -11.39 -4.58
CA GLN A 53 4.09 -10.22 -3.74
C GLN A 53 5.23 -9.94 -2.75
N LEU A 54 5.83 -10.98 -2.16
CA LEU A 54 7.00 -10.84 -1.28
C LEU A 54 8.22 -10.34 -2.04
N GLY A 55 8.50 -10.88 -3.23
CA GLY A 55 9.58 -10.40 -4.09
C GLY A 55 9.40 -8.93 -4.47
N ARG A 56 8.20 -8.54 -4.90
CA ARG A 56 7.87 -7.13 -5.21
C ARG A 56 7.95 -6.21 -4.00
N ALA A 57 7.60 -6.71 -2.81
CA ALA A 57 7.76 -5.95 -1.59
C ALA A 57 9.24 -5.70 -1.28
N GLU A 58 10.09 -6.70 -1.49
CA GLU A 58 11.53 -6.58 -1.29
C GLU A 58 12.20 -5.64 -2.30
N GLU A 59 11.84 -5.74 -3.59
CA GLU A 59 12.27 -4.76 -4.61
C GLU A 59 11.95 -3.32 -4.19
N LYS A 60 10.71 -3.08 -3.73
CA LYS A 60 10.29 -1.75 -3.26
C LYS A 60 11.07 -1.31 -2.03
N ARG A 61 11.34 -2.20 -1.08
CA ARG A 61 12.14 -1.90 0.11
C ARG A 61 13.57 -1.52 -0.26
N GLN A 62 14.20 -2.24 -1.18
CA GLN A 62 15.57 -1.94 -1.63
C GLN A 62 15.65 -0.58 -2.32
N LEU A 63 14.68 -0.26 -3.18
CA LEU A 63 14.58 1.07 -3.81
C LEU A 63 14.43 2.18 -2.77
N LEU A 64 13.52 2.01 -1.80
CA LEU A 64 13.30 2.98 -0.74
C LEU A 64 14.55 3.15 0.13
N ALA A 65 15.21 2.06 0.52
CA ALA A 65 16.45 2.11 1.28
C ALA A 65 17.56 2.84 0.51
N GLY A 66 17.66 2.63 -0.81
CA GLY A 66 18.59 3.37 -1.67
C GLY A 66 18.30 4.87 -1.69
N TYR A 67 17.02 5.26 -1.80
CA TYR A 67 16.62 6.68 -1.75
C TYR A 67 16.85 7.31 -0.38
N GLU A 68 16.61 6.58 0.71
CA GLU A 68 16.89 7.04 2.07
C GLU A 68 18.39 7.25 2.29
N ALA A 69 19.23 6.31 1.84
CA ALA A 69 20.68 6.44 1.91
C ALA A 69 21.17 7.67 1.13
N ARG A 70 20.69 7.89 -0.10
CA ARG A 70 21.02 9.08 -0.91
C ARG A 70 20.56 10.39 -0.27
N ARG A 71 19.43 10.37 0.45
CA ARG A 71 18.93 11.52 1.22
C ARG A 71 19.73 11.78 2.49
N GLN A 72 20.39 10.77 3.07
CA GLN A 72 21.21 10.96 4.26
C GLN A 72 22.66 11.33 3.92
N ALA A 73 23.11 10.97 2.72
CA ALA A 73 24.43 11.31 2.21
C ALA A 73 24.69 12.83 2.17
N ASP A 74 25.98 13.17 2.18
CA ASP A 74 26.41 14.56 2.05
C ASP A 74 25.97 15.16 0.71
N PRO A 75 25.59 16.44 0.71
CA PRO A 75 25.17 17.10 -0.51
C PRO A 75 26.32 17.22 -1.51
N VAL A 76 26.05 16.87 -2.77
CA VAL A 76 27.00 16.99 -3.88
C VAL A 76 26.85 18.32 -4.61
N SER A 77 27.82 18.67 -5.46
CA SER A 77 27.71 19.80 -6.38
C SER A 77 26.78 19.46 -7.55
N VAL A 78 26.28 20.47 -8.27
CA VAL A 78 25.47 20.25 -9.48
C VAL A 78 26.28 19.57 -10.58
N LEU A 79 27.55 19.93 -10.73
CA LEU A 79 28.44 19.32 -11.72
C LEU A 79 28.62 17.82 -11.48
N ASP A 80 28.73 17.41 -10.22
CA ASP A 80 28.84 15.99 -9.89
C ASP A 80 27.50 15.27 -10.07
N LEU A 81 26.38 15.95 -9.82
CA LEU A 81 25.05 15.42 -10.06
C LEU A 81 24.79 15.11 -11.54
N GLU A 82 25.19 15.99 -12.46
CA GLU A 82 25.01 15.77 -13.91
C GLU A 82 25.78 14.54 -14.43
N ARG A 83 26.87 14.17 -13.75
CA ARG A 83 27.68 13.00 -14.11
C ARG A 83 27.11 11.69 -13.58
N GLN A 84 26.12 11.74 -12.69
CA GLN A 84 25.54 10.57 -12.09
C GLN A 84 24.50 9.91 -13.03
N PRO A 85 24.58 8.60 -13.30
CA PRO A 85 23.62 7.91 -14.18
C PRO A 85 22.19 7.89 -13.64
N ASP A 86 22.02 7.95 -12.31
CA ASP A 86 20.72 8.05 -11.63
C ASP A 86 20.81 9.09 -10.50
N PRO A 87 20.58 10.39 -10.82
CA PRO A 87 20.69 11.48 -9.85
C PRO A 87 19.48 11.57 -8.91
N ALA A 88 18.49 10.68 -9.04
CA ALA A 88 17.25 10.77 -8.29
C ALA A 88 17.50 10.65 -6.78
N PHE A 89 16.82 11.51 -6.01
CA PHE A 89 16.83 11.56 -4.54
C PHE A 89 18.18 11.89 -3.89
N MET A 90 19.17 12.37 -4.64
CA MET A 90 20.42 12.87 -4.09
C MET A 90 20.27 14.29 -3.54
N ARG A 91 21.05 14.61 -2.50
CA ARG A 91 21.14 15.98 -1.96
C ARG A 91 22.13 16.79 -2.77
N VAL A 92 21.76 18.03 -3.08
CA VAL A 92 22.57 18.94 -3.90
C VAL A 92 22.75 20.23 -3.12
N ARG A 93 23.97 20.77 -3.11
CA ARG A 93 24.25 22.10 -2.58
C ARG A 93 24.35 23.09 -3.75
N LEU A 94 23.50 24.11 -3.70
CA LEU A 94 23.45 25.21 -4.64
C LEU A 94 23.84 26.51 -3.93
N GLN A 95 24.61 27.37 -4.59
CA GLN A 95 24.94 28.72 -4.12
C GLN A 95 24.81 29.67 -5.29
N GLY A 96 24.12 30.79 -5.12
CA GLY A 96 23.77 31.65 -6.26
C GLY A 96 22.41 32.31 -6.09
N ARG A 97 21.73 32.55 -7.20
CA ARG A 97 20.52 33.38 -7.22
C ARG A 97 19.42 32.82 -8.10
N PHE A 98 18.18 33.09 -7.69
CA PHE A 98 17.01 32.82 -8.50
C PHE A 98 16.81 33.90 -9.56
N ASP A 99 16.26 33.50 -10.72
CA ASP A 99 15.74 34.43 -11.70
C ASP A 99 14.27 34.75 -11.40
N ALA A 100 14.00 35.98 -10.98
CA ALA A 100 12.65 36.44 -10.66
C ALA A 100 11.77 36.68 -11.91
N GLN A 101 12.39 36.88 -13.08
CA GLN A 101 11.65 37.23 -14.30
C GLN A 101 11.03 36.00 -14.98
N HIS A 102 11.66 34.84 -14.81
CA HIS A 102 11.24 33.60 -15.47
C HIS A 102 10.77 32.58 -14.44
N SER A 103 9.51 32.66 -14.01
CA SER A 103 8.92 31.64 -13.12
C SER A 103 7.89 30.79 -13.88
N LEU A 104 7.93 29.47 -13.67
CA LEU A 104 6.94 28.53 -14.18
C LEU A 104 5.99 28.11 -13.07
N LEU A 105 4.69 28.18 -13.33
CA LEU A 105 3.68 27.62 -12.46
C LEU A 105 3.16 26.34 -13.09
N LEU A 106 3.46 25.21 -12.46
CA LEU A 106 2.92 23.92 -12.87
C LEU A 106 1.56 23.74 -12.21
N ASP A 107 0.50 23.78 -13.02
CA ASP A 107 -0.87 23.74 -12.57
C ASP A 107 -1.36 22.31 -12.27
N ASN A 108 -2.65 22.21 -11.94
CA ASN A 108 -3.32 20.93 -11.67
C ASN A 108 -2.66 20.09 -10.55
N ARG A 109 -2.09 20.75 -9.54
CA ARG A 109 -1.49 20.10 -8.38
C ARG A 109 -2.46 20.07 -7.22
N ILE A 110 -2.88 18.88 -6.80
CA ILE A 110 -3.75 18.70 -5.63
C ILE A 110 -2.90 18.26 -4.43
N ARG A 111 -2.97 19.00 -3.33
CA ARG A 111 -2.31 18.65 -2.07
C ARG A 111 -3.32 18.70 -0.93
N ASN A 112 -3.48 17.59 -0.21
CA ASN A 112 -4.45 17.46 0.88
C ASN A 112 -5.88 17.90 0.50
N GLY A 113 -6.33 17.54 -0.72
CA GLY A 113 -7.65 17.88 -1.24
C GLY A 113 -7.83 19.33 -1.71
N ARG A 114 -6.78 20.17 -1.66
CA ARG A 114 -6.83 21.55 -2.14
C ARG A 114 -6.14 21.69 -3.50
N PRO A 115 -6.76 22.36 -4.49
CA PRO A 115 -6.10 22.68 -5.74
C PRO A 115 -5.02 23.74 -5.55
N GLY A 116 -3.95 23.63 -6.34
CA GLY A 116 -2.82 24.53 -6.29
C GLY A 116 -1.89 24.34 -7.48
N VAL A 117 -0.74 24.99 -7.36
CA VAL A 117 0.35 24.99 -8.35
C VAL A 117 1.66 24.63 -7.68
N GLU A 118 2.59 24.07 -8.42
CA GLU A 118 3.99 24.03 -8.02
C GLU A 118 4.73 25.21 -8.65
N LEU A 119 5.51 25.93 -7.86
CA LEU A 119 6.35 27.02 -8.33
C LEU A 119 7.72 26.47 -8.73
N LEU A 120 8.06 26.54 -10.01
CA LEU A 120 9.35 26.19 -10.54
C LEU A 120 10.09 27.46 -10.96
N GLN A 121 11.31 27.63 -10.46
CA GLN A 121 12.08 28.85 -10.71
C GLN A 121 13.53 28.49 -11.09
N PRO A 122 14.07 29.03 -12.20
CA PRO A 122 15.46 28.88 -12.56
C PRO A 122 16.35 29.48 -11.47
N PHE A 123 17.39 28.74 -11.13
CA PHE A 123 18.44 29.11 -10.20
C PHE A 123 19.78 29.04 -10.94
N TYR A 124 20.52 30.14 -10.92
CA TYR A 124 21.86 30.18 -11.46
C TYR A 124 22.87 29.92 -10.36
N ASP A 125 23.71 28.90 -10.56
CA ASP A 125 24.84 28.59 -9.68
C ASP A 125 26.15 29.09 -10.33
N PRO A 126 26.74 30.21 -9.85
CA PRO A 126 27.97 30.75 -10.43
C PRO A 126 29.18 29.82 -10.28
N ALA A 127 29.19 28.92 -9.29
CA ALA A 127 30.32 28.02 -9.06
C ALA A 127 30.40 26.92 -10.13
N SER A 128 29.25 26.43 -10.59
CA SER A 128 29.16 25.46 -11.69
C SER A 128 28.95 26.11 -13.07
N GLY A 129 28.44 27.34 -13.11
CA GLY A 129 28.03 28.01 -14.34
C GLY A 129 26.73 27.46 -14.92
N LEU A 130 26.02 26.59 -14.20
CA LEU A 130 24.81 25.91 -14.67
C LEU A 130 23.53 26.62 -14.21
N TRP A 131 22.48 26.46 -15.02
CA TRP A 131 21.12 26.83 -14.67
C TRP A 131 20.34 25.59 -14.26
N VAL A 132 19.76 25.61 -13.06
CA VAL A 132 18.97 24.51 -12.51
C VAL A 132 17.54 24.97 -12.28
N LEU A 133 16.57 24.20 -12.74
CA LEU A 133 15.16 24.47 -12.43
C LEU A 133 14.82 23.91 -11.05
N VAL A 134 14.54 24.80 -10.09
CA VAL A 134 14.25 24.41 -8.71
C VAL A 134 12.74 24.48 -8.46
N ASN A 135 12.16 23.37 -8.02
CA ASN A 135 10.80 23.36 -7.50
C ASN A 135 10.80 23.95 -6.07
N ARG A 136 10.22 25.14 -5.92
CA ARG A 136 10.12 25.89 -4.65
C ARG A 136 8.96 25.44 -3.77
N GLY A 137 8.14 24.50 -4.26
CA GLY A 137 7.05 23.89 -3.52
C GLY A 137 5.68 24.25 -4.05
N TRP A 138 4.67 23.85 -3.27
CA TRP A 138 3.26 23.96 -3.62
C TRP A 138 2.64 25.24 -3.05
N LEU A 139 1.90 25.96 -3.88
CA LEU A 139 1.11 27.14 -3.52
C LEU A 139 -0.39 26.85 -3.70
N PRO A 140 -1.25 27.24 -2.75
CA PRO A 140 -2.70 27.12 -2.92
C PRO A 140 -3.18 28.01 -4.07
N TRP A 141 -4.04 27.48 -4.93
CA TRP A 141 -4.60 28.23 -6.06
C TRP A 141 -6.08 27.89 -6.26
N PRO A 142 -6.96 28.38 -5.36
CA PRO A 142 -8.38 28.04 -5.36
C PRO A 142 -9.15 28.71 -6.52
N ASP A 143 -8.74 29.93 -6.89
CA ASP A 143 -9.31 30.65 -8.03
C ASP A 143 -8.24 30.89 -9.10
N ARG A 144 -8.46 30.32 -10.29
CA ARG A 144 -7.56 30.46 -11.44
C ARG A 144 -7.58 31.86 -12.05
N ARG A 145 -8.56 32.69 -11.71
CA ARG A 145 -8.67 34.07 -12.20
C ARG A 145 -7.66 35.00 -11.55
N THR A 146 -7.21 34.67 -10.34
CA THR A 146 -6.23 35.45 -9.59
C THR A 146 -4.88 34.74 -9.63
N PRO A 147 -3.82 35.31 -10.21
CA PRO A 147 -2.49 34.70 -10.18
C PRO A 147 -2.02 34.43 -8.75
N PRO A 148 -1.34 33.29 -8.49
CA PRO A 148 -0.80 33.02 -7.16
C PRO A 148 0.36 33.98 -6.89
N THR A 149 0.39 34.55 -5.70
CA THR A 149 1.44 35.48 -5.26
C THR A 149 2.57 34.72 -4.58
N PHE A 150 3.82 35.06 -4.88
CA PHE A 150 5.00 34.48 -4.27
C PHE A 150 6.16 35.47 -4.29
N ASP A 151 7.03 35.37 -3.29
CA ASP A 151 8.23 36.21 -3.18
C ASP A 151 9.47 35.44 -3.65
N THR A 152 10.35 36.14 -4.36
CA THR A 152 11.68 35.63 -4.72
C THR A 152 12.72 36.17 -3.75
N PRO A 153 13.51 35.33 -3.07
CA PRO A 153 14.60 35.79 -2.22
C PRO A 153 15.59 36.63 -3.02
N ALA A 154 16.05 37.73 -2.42
CA ALA A 154 17.17 38.49 -2.97
C ALA A 154 18.46 37.66 -2.90
N ALA A 155 19.38 37.92 -3.84
CA ALA A 155 20.69 37.30 -3.93
C ALA A 155 21.63 37.78 -2.81
#